data_AF-A0A2I0XAZ1-F1
#
_entry.id   AF-A0A2I0XAZ1-F1
#
_cell.length_a   1.000
_cell.length_b   1.000
_cell.length_c   1.000
_cell.angle_alpha   90.00
_cell.angle_beta   90.00
_cell.angle_gamma   90.00
#
_symmetry.space_group_name_H-M   'P 1'
#
loop_
_entity.id
_entity.type
_entity.pdbx_description
1 polymer ?
#
loop_
_entity_poly.entity_id
_entity_poly.type
_entity_poly.pdbx_seq_one_letter_code
_entity_poly.pdbx_strand_id
1 'polypeptide(L)' 'MANPELDSGFIYNEQGFVDILRSHFFDINPEVDNSVEEYLERIIFTLSDAIEEQLSTVQWQITTTPRQG' A
#
# COMPACT_ATOMS: atom_id res chain seq x y z
N MET A 1 1.40 -1.92 16.31
CA MET A 1 0.13 -1.17 16.23
C MET A 1 0.36 -0.07 15.21
N ALA A 2 -0.37 -0.09 14.09
CA ALA A 2 -0.27 0.95 13.08
C ALA A 2 -0.75 2.28 13.67
N ASN A 3 -0.05 3.37 13.35
CA ASN A 3 -0.42 4.71 13.80
C ASN A 3 -1.77 5.09 13.17
N PRO A 4 -2.83 5.38 13.94
CA PRO A 4 -4.16 5.69 13.41
C PRO A 4 -4.23 6.98 12.58
N GLU A 5 -3.21 7.85 12.63
CA GLU A 5 -3.11 9.04 11.77
C GLU A 5 -2.57 8.75 10.36
N LEU A 6 -2.22 7.48 10.06
CA LEU A 6 -1.60 7.01 8.82
C LEU A 6 -2.47 5.98 8.09
N ASP A 7 -3.78 5.95 8.36
CA ASP A 7 -4.66 4.98 7.74
C ASP A 7 -5.21 5.51 6.41
N SER A 8 -4.42 5.36 5.35
CA SER A 8 -4.84 5.53 3.95
C SER A 8 -5.83 4.43 3.50
N GLY A 9 -6.45 3.70 4.44
CA GLY A 9 -7.39 2.61 4.20
C GLY A 9 -6.72 1.28 3.82
N PHE A 10 -5.41 1.15 4.05
CA PHE A 10 -4.68 -0.09 3.82
C PHE A 10 -4.88 -1.06 5.00
N ILE A 11 -5.32 -2.28 4.68
CA ILE A 11 -5.31 -3.38 5.64
C ILE A 11 -3.99 -4.15 5.46
N TYR A 12 -3.33 -4.49 6.57
CA TYR A 12 -2.10 -5.28 6.56
C TYR A 12 -2.35 -6.69 7.07
N ASN A 13 -1.71 -7.68 6.45
CA ASN A 13 -1.72 -9.05 6.94
C ASN A 13 -0.75 -9.24 8.13
N GLU A 14 -0.70 -10.46 8.68
CA GLU A 14 0.15 -10.79 9.83
C GLU A 14 1.65 -10.61 9.56
N GLN A 15 2.05 -10.58 8.29
CA GLN A 15 3.43 -10.37 7.85
C GLN A 15 3.75 -8.89 7.58
N GLY A 16 2.75 -7.99 7.72
CA GLY A 16 2.91 -6.56 7.47
C GLY A 16 2.84 -6.16 6.00
N PHE A 17 2.43 -7.06 5.10
CA PHE A 17 2.14 -6.70 3.70
C PHE A 17 0.71 -6.19 3.56
N VAL A 18 0.48 -5.34 2.56
CA VAL A 18 -0.87 -4.88 2.21
C VAL A 18 -1.71 -6.08 1.77
N ASP A 19 -2.80 -6.31 2.48
CA ASP A 19 -3.83 -7.28 2.16
C ASP A 19 -4.88 -6.63 1.27
N ILE A 20 -4.63 -6.68 -0.05
CA ILE A 20 -5.49 -6.05 -1.06
C ILE A 20 -6.93 -6.57 -0.93
N LEU A 21 -7.13 -7.88 -0.77
CA LEU A 21 -8.46 -8.52 -0.75
C LEU A 21 -9.34 -8.04 0.41
N ARG A 22 -8.72 -7.61 1.52
CA ARG A 22 -9.43 -7.08 2.69
C ARG A 22 -9.48 -5.57 2.71
N SER A 23 -8.69 -4.90 1.87
CA SER A 23 -8.66 -3.44 1.77
C SER A 23 -9.82 -2.90 0.93
N HIS A 24 -10.15 -1.62 1.13
CA HIS A 24 -11.13 -0.91 0.33
C HIS A 24 -10.71 -0.76 -1.15
N PHE A 25 -9.44 -1.01 -1.47
CA PHE A 25 -8.96 -1.03 -2.85
C PHE A 25 -9.50 -2.22 -3.65
N PHE A 26 -9.96 -3.30 -3.00
CA PHE A 26 -10.49 -4.46 -3.72
C PHE A 26 -11.85 -4.18 -4.35
N ASP A 27 -11.84 -3.92 -5.65
CA ASP A 27 -13.03 -3.61 -6.46
C ASP A 27 -12.93 -4.28 -7.82
N ILE A 28 -13.31 -5.56 -7.94
CA ILE A 28 -13.31 -6.27 -9.22
C ILE A 28 -14.54 -5.87 -10.03
N ASN A 29 -14.32 -5.42 -11.26
CA ASN A 29 -15.37 -5.16 -12.24
C ASN A 29 -15.34 -6.23 -13.35
N PRO A 30 -16.25 -7.22 -13.34
CA PRO A 30 -16.24 -8.29 -14.34
C PRO A 30 -16.57 -7.84 -15.77
N GLU A 31 -17.04 -6.62 -15.99
CA GLU A 31 -17.24 -6.05 -17.32
C GLU A 31 -15.96 -5.46 -17.92
N VAL A 32 -14.95 -5.18 -17.08
CA VAL A 32 -13.70 -4.52 -17.46
C VAL A 32 -12.48 -5.41 -17.22
N ASP A 33 -12.47 -6.13 -16.11
CA ASP A 33 -11.37 -6.98 -15.66
C ASP A 33 -11.57 -8.42 -16.16
N ASN A 34 -11.15 -8.71 -17.39
CA ASN A 34 -11.30 -10.05 -17.99
C ASN A 34 -10.26 -11.05 -17.44
N SER A 35 -9.24 -10.55 -16.76
CA SER A 35 -8.21 -11.35 -16.10
C SER A 35 -7.73 -10.67 -14.82
N VAL A 36 -7.04 -11.46 -13.98
CA VAL A 36 -6.36 -10.93 -12.78
C VAL A 36 -5.30 -9.90 -13.16
N GLU A 37 -4.64 -10.06 -14.30
CA GLU A 37 -3.61 -9.12 -14.79
C GLU A 37 -4.24 -7.77 -15.15
N GLU A 38 -5.36 -7.76 -15.89
CA GLU A 38 -6.08 -6.53 -16.24
C GLU A 38 -6.58 -5.77 -15.00
N TYR A 39 -7.09 -6.49 -14.00
CA TYR A 39 -7.44 -5.90 -12.71
C TYR A 39 -6.22 -5.24 -12.04
N LEU A 40 -5.08 -5.92 -12.01
CA LEU A 40 -3.85 -5.41 -11.42
C LEU A 40 -3.33 -4.17 -12.17
N GLU A 41 -3.39 -4.15 -13.50
CA GLU A 41 -3.02 -2.99 -14.32
C GLU A 41 -3.94 -1.80 -14.07
N ARG A 42 -5.23 -2.03 -13.82
CA ARG A 42 -6.18 -0.95 -13.52
C ARG A 42 -5.93 -0.35 -12.14
N ILE A 43 -5.77 -1.19 -11.12
CA ILE A 43 -5.68 -0.76 -9.72
C ILE A 43 -4.30 -0.20 -9.35
N ILE A 44 -3.25 -0.49 -10.12
CA ILE A 44 -1.88 -0.06 -9.80
C ILE A 44 -1.73 1.46 -9.70
N PHE A 45 -2.50 2.21 -10.48
CA PHE A 45 -2.48 3.67 -10.44
C PHE A 45 -3.07 4.20 -9.13
N THR A 46 -4.21 3.65 -8.71
CA THR A 46 -4.85 3.99 -7.43
C THR A 46 -3.98 3.60 -6.24
N LEU A 47 -3.34 2.42 -6.29
CA LEU A 47 -2.43 1.99 -5.24
C LEU A 47 -1.17 2.85 -5.16
N SER A 48 -0.61 3.24 -6.30
CA SER A 48 0.57 4.12 -6.34
C SER A 48 0.26 5.46 -5.68
N ASP A 49 -0.87 6.09 -6.02
CA ASP A 49 -1.30 7.38 -5.46
C ASP A 49 -1.49 7.30 -3.94
N ALA A 50 -2.18 6.26 -3.46
CA ALA A 50 -2.38 6.04 -2.03
C ALA A 50 -1.07 5.77 -1.26
N ILE A 51 -0.12 5.05 -1.87
CA ILE A 51 1.21 4.84 -1.29
C ILE A 51 1.99 6.15 -1.22
N GLU A 52 1.95 6.97 -2.28
CA GLU A 52 2.61 8.28 -2.30
C GLU A 52 2.05 9.21 -1.22
N GLU A 53 0.73 9.26 -1.05
CA GLU A 53 0.07 10.01 0.02
C GLU A 53 0.53 9.51 1.41
N GLN A 54 0.53 8.19 1.61
CA GLN A 54 0.99 7.59 2.86
C GLN A 54 2.45 7.95 3.15
N LEU A 55 3.34 7.86 2.16
CA LEU A 55 4.75 8.18 2.29
C LEU A 55 5.01 9.68 2.47
N SER A 56 4.17 10.55 1.93
CA SER A 56 4.25 12.00 2.14
C SER A 56 4.07 12.38 3.61
N THR A 57 3.33 11.57 4.36
CA THR A 57 3.06 11.73 5.79
C THR A 57 4.20 11.15 6.65
N VAL A 58 5.05 10.29 6.08
CA VAL A 58 6.17 9.68 6.78
C VAL A 58 7.37 10.64 6.79
N GLN A 59 7.83 10.98 8.00
CA GLN A 59 9.11 11.66 8.18
C GLN A 59 10.25 10.66 7.97
N TRP A 60 10.96 10.79 6.85
CA TRP A 60 12.14 9.97 6.57
C TRP A 60 13.28 10.30 7.56
N GLN A 61 13.76 9.30 8.30
CA GLN A 61 14.99 9.41 9.09
C GLN A 61 16.12 8.63 8.41
N ILE A 62 17.22 9.32 8.11
CA ILE A 62 18.46 8.67 7.68
C ILE A 62 19.16 8.14 8.93
N THR A 63 19.07 6.83 9.17
CA THR A 63 19.87 6.17 10.21
C THR A 63 21.24 5.80 9.65
N THR A 64 22.29 6.47 10.13
CA THR A 64 23.67 6.04 9.91
C THR A 64 24.10 5.17 11.09
N THR A 65 24.50 3.92 10.82
CA THR A 65 25.16 3.09 11.83
C THR A 65 26.63 3.51 11.90
N PRO A 66 27.18 3.90 13.06
CA PRO A 66 28.60 4.17 13.19
C PRO A 66 29.36 2.88 12.86
N ARG A 67 30.27 2.94 11.89
CA ARG A 67 31.22 1.85 11.63
C ARG A 67 32.09 1.72 12.88
N GLN A 68 31.86 0.68 13.68
CA GLN A 68 32.74 0.31 14.78
C GLN A 68 34.11 -0.01 14.14
N GLY A 69 35.12 0.79 14.49
CA GLY A 69 36.49 0.66 14.02
C GLY A 69 37.25 -0.43 14.76
#